data_AF-A0A350DMR7-F1
#
_entry.id   AF-A0A350DMR7-F1
#
_cell.length_a   1.000
_cell.length_b   1.000
_cell.length_c   1.000
_cell.angle_alpha   90.00
_cell.angle_beta   90.00
_cell.angle_gamma   90.00
#
_symmetry.space_group_name_H-M   'P 1'
#
loop_
_entity.id
_entity.type
_entity.pdbx_description
1 polymer ?
#
loop_
_entity_poly.entity_id
_entity_poly.type
_entity_poly.pdbx_seq_one_letter_code
_entity_poly.pdbx_strand_id
1 'polypeptide(L)' 'IDMGATELLARRMTQTKSLDEQLFVLMMLGDDRVIEETVIAGMSRYKKGAV' A
#
# COMPACT_ATOMS: atom_id res chain seq x y z
N ILE A 1 1.08 2.44 -4.82
CA ILE A 1 0.80 1.80 -3.52
C ILE A 1 -0.56 1.12 -3.65
N ASP A 2 -0.63 -0.17 -3.33
CA ASP A 2 -1.85 -0.97 -3.46
C ASP A 2 -2.68 -0.91 -2.16
N MET A 3 -3.71 -0.06 -2.15
CA MET A 3 -4.64 0.13 -1.02
C MET A 3 -5.66 -1.00 -0.86
N GLY A 4 -5.53 -2.08 -1.63
CA GLY A 4 -6.37 -3.27 -1.58
C GLY A 4 -5.57 -4.57 -1.52
N ALA A 5 -4.28 -4.50 -1.15
CA ALA A 5 -3.36 -5.64 -1.21
C ALA A 5 -3.81 -6.87 -0.40
N THR A 6 -4.69 -6.68 0.60
CA THR A 6 -5.37 -7.76 1.32
C THR A 6 -6.86 -7.46 1.48
N GLU A 7 -7.69 -8.49 1.59
CA GLU A 7 -9.14 -8.31 1.82
C GLU A 7 -9.44 -7.55 3.13
N LEU A 8 -8.63 -7.76 4.17
CA LEU A 8 -8.77 -7.06 5.44
C LEU A 8 -8.45 -5.57 5.30
N LEU A 9 -7.37 -5.25 4.59
CA LEU A 9 -6.96 -3.88 4.33
C LEU A 9 -7.99 -3.15 3.44
N ALA A 10 -8.51 -3.81 2.40
CA ALA A 10 -9.59 -3.27 1.58
C ALA A 10 -10.85 -2.96 2.40
N ARG A 11 -11.31 -3.88 3.25
CA ARG A 11 -12.47 -3.69 4.14
C ARG A 11 -12.29 -2.60 5.20
N ARG A 12 -11.06 -2.37 5.66
CA ARG A 12 -10.75 -1.29 6.60
C ARG A 12 -10.66 0.05 5.90
N MET A 13 -10.07 0.09 4.71
CA MET A 13 -9.97 1.31 3.89
C MET A 13 -11.34 1.89 3.52
N THR A 14 -12.36 1.07 3.27
CA THR A 14 -13.73 1.56 2.99
C THR A 14 -14.36 2.34 4.13
N GLN A 15 -13.85 2.22 5.36
CA GLN A 15 -14.37 2.91 6.55
C GLN A 15 -13.60 4.19 6.87
N THR A 16 -12.49 4.46 6.17
CA THR A 16 -11.68 5.67 6.36
C THR A 16 -12.31 6.86 5.62
N LYS A 17 -12.34 8.02 6.26
CA LYS A 17 -12.91 9.27 5.73
C LYS A 17 -11.88 10.36 5.53
N SER A 18 -10.70 10.20 6.12
CA SER A 18 -9.61 11.16 6.08
C SER A 18 -8.27 10.49 5.74
N LEU A 19 -7.32 11.30 5.29
CA LEU A 19 -5.99 10.83 4.93
C LEU A 19 -5.23 10.27 6.14
N ASP A 20 -5.38 10.87 7.32
CA ASP A 20 -4.76 10.39 8.55
C ASP A 20 -5.27 8.99 8.94
N GLU A 21 -6.57 8.73 8.80
CA GLU A 21 -7.15 7.40 9.01
C GLU A 21 -6.61 6.37 8.00
N GLN A 22 -6.44 6.76 6.73
CA GLN A 22 -5.84 5.90 5.70
C GLN A 22 -4.39 5.56 6.02
N LEU A 23 -3.59 6.56 6.41
CA LEU A 23 -2.19 6.36 6.81
C LEU A 23 -2.08 5.51 8.08
N PHE A 24 -3.00 5.67 9.03
CA PHE A 24 -3.05 4.84 10.23
C PHE A 24 -3.36 3.38 9.90
N VAL A 25 -4.31 3.12 9.00
CA VAL A 25 -4.62 1.77 8.52
C VAL A 25 -3.41 1.14 7.82
N LEU A 26 -2.70 1.91 6.98
CA LEU A 26 -1.46 1.44 6.35
C LEU A 26 -0.35 1.11 7.35
N MET A 27 -0.20 1.92 8.40
CA MET A 27 0.80 1.67 9.45
C MET A 27 0.49 0.39 10.24
N MET A 28 -0.79 0.08 10.46
CA MET A 28 -1.22 -1.07 11.25
C MET A 28 -1.32 -2.37 10.46
N LEU A 29 -1.74 -2.30 9.20
CA LEU A 29 -2.09 -3.48 8.39
C LEU A 29 -1.26 -3.60 7.10
N GLY A 30 -0.42 -2.61 6.80
CA GLY A 30 0.42 -2.63 5.62
C GLY A 30 1.56 -3.64 5.76
N ASP A 31 1.82 -4.36 4.68
CA ASP A 31 2.97 -5.24 4.51
C ASP A 31 3.59 -5.05 3.12
N ASP A 32 4.54 -5.92 2.75
CA ASP A 32 5.25 -5.88 1.47
C ASP A 32 4.31 -5.94 0.25
N ARG A 33 3.13 -6.55 0.38
CA ARG A 33 2.16 -6.66 -0.72
C ARG A 33 1.56 -5.32 -1.10
N VAL A 34 1.59 -4.33 -0.20
CA VAL A 34 1.11 -2.96 -0.46
C VAL A 34 2.08 -2.17 -1.36
N ILE A 35 3.35 -2.59 -1.44
CA ILE A 35 4.37 -1.92 -2.24
C ILE A 35 4.23 -2.32 -3.72
N GLU A 36 3.98 -1.33 -4.58
CA GLU A 36 3.90 -1.53 -6.03
C GLU A 36 5.24 -1.29 -6.72
N GLU A 37 6.00 -0.29 -6.27
CA GLU A 37 7.27 0.08 -6.88
C GLU A 37 8.20 0.70 -5.84
N THR A 38 9.49 0.39 -5.94
CA THR A 38 10.54 1.01 -5.13
C THR A 38 11.55 1.67 -6.07
N VAL A 39 11.65 2.99 -5.99
CA VAL A 39 12.58 3.80 -6.79
C VAL A 39 13.76 4.24 -5.93
N ILE A 40 14.98 3.91 -6.34
CA ILE A 40 16.22 4.27 -5.66
C ILE A 40 17.08 5.08 -6.63
N ALA A 41 17.48 6.29 -6.23
CA ALA A 41 18.26 7.22 -7.06
C ALA A 41 17.66 7.44 -8.46
N GLY A 42 16.33 7.57 -8.54
CA GLY A 42 15.60 7.76 -9.79
C GLY A 42 15.43 6.52 -10.66
N MET A 43 15.94 5.35 -10.22
CA MET A 43 15.79 4.08 -10.93
C MET A 43 14.82 3.15 -10.21
N SER A 44 13.85 2.60 -10.93
CA SER A 44 12.99 1.53 -10.42
C SER A 44 13.83 0.29 -10.12
N ARG A 45 13.87 -0.12 -8.85
CA ARG A 45 14.62 -1.30 -8.37
C ARG A 45 13.72 -2.49 -8.08
N TYR A 46 12.44 -2.22 -7.84
CA TYR A 46 11.42 -3.22 -7.62
C TYR A 46 10.13 -2.72 -8.21
N LYS A 47 9.41 -3.58 -8.93
CA LYS A 47 8.05 -3.31 -9.40
C LYS A 47 7.22 -4.59 -9.33
N LYS A 48 6.15 -4.55 -8.56
CA LYS A 48 5.20 -5.66 -8.38
C LYS A 48 4.59 -6.01 -9.75
N GLY A 49 4.78 -7.25 -10.21
CA GLY A 49 4.26 -7.73 -11.49
C GLY A 49 5.08 -7.35 -12.74
N ALA A 50 6.26 -6.74 -12.60
CA ALA A 50 7.18 -6.65 -13.72
C ALA A 50 7.82 -8.03 -13.97
N VAL A 51 7.50 -8.61 -15.14
CA VAL A 51 8.16 -9.80 -15.71
C VAL A 51 9.47 -9.38 -16.36
#